data_AF-A0A1Y3YYK8-F1
#
_entry.id   AF-A0A1Y3YYK8-F1
#
_cell.length_a   1.000
_cell.length_b   1.000
_cell.length_c   1.000
_cell.angle_alpha   90.00
_cell.angle_beta   90.00
_cell.angle_gamma   90.00
#
_symmetry.space_group_name_H-M   'P 1'
#
loop_
_entity.id
_entity.type
_entity.pdbx_description
1 polymer ?
#
loop_
_entity_poly.entity_id
_entity_poly.type
_entity_poly.pdbx_seq_one_letter_code
_entity_poly.pdbx_strand_id
1 'polypeptide(L)'
;MNHEMGLYPENFETVKSGQKRREYRLYDEKRQNIRPGDTITFYNTESNKRVTVLVESLHIYGDFKTCYQDFWEEDFADRDQL
;
A
#
# COMPACT_ATOMS: atom_id res chain seq x y z
N MET A 1 9.67 8.87 10.53
CA MET A 1 8.67 8.42 11.52
C MET A 1 8.22 7.00 11.15
N ASN A 2 7.78 6.18 12.11
CA ASN A 2 7.20 4.86 11.79
C ASN A 2 5.69 4.87 12.03
N HIS A 3 4.93 4.35 11.06
CA HIS A 3 3.48 4.19 11.12
C HIS A 3 3.13 2.71 11.21
N GLU A 4 1.98 2.39 11.83
CA GLU A 4 1.52 0.99 11.94
C GLU A 4 0.12 0.81 11.36
N MET A 5 -0.04 -0.26 10.57
CA MET A 5 -1.28 -0.59 9.87
C MET A 5 -1.49 -2.10 9.71
N GLY A 6 -2.74 -2.54 9.79
CA GLY A 6 -3.11 -3.93 9.50
C GLY A 6 -3.33 -4.16 8.01
N LEU A 7 -2.98 -5.37 7.56
CA LEU A 7 -3.35 -5.92 6.25
C LEU A 7 -3.97 -7.30 6.41
N TYR A 8 -5.00 -7.57 5.61
CA TYR A 8 -5.50 -8.94 5.44
C TYR A 8 -4.38 -9.86 4.90
N PRO A 9 -4.42 -11.17 5.20
CA PRO A 9 -3.31 -12.06 4.90
C PRO A 9 -2.82 -12.05 3.45
N GLU A 10 -3.73 -12.01 2.48
CA GLU A 10 -3.40 -11.98 1.05
C GLU A 10 -2.59 -10.73 0.67
N ASN A 11 -3.07 -9.54 1.09
CA ASN A 11 -2.36 -8.29 0.87
C ASN A 11 -1.03 -8.25 1.63
N PHE A 12 -0.98 -8.82 2.84
CA PHE A 12 0.25 -8.89 3.61
C PHE A 12 1.35 -9.69 2.88
N GLU A 13 1.02 -10.87 2.35
CA GLU A 13 2.02 -11.71 1.68
C GLU A 13 2.51 -11.07 0.36
N THR A 14 1.66 -10.35 -0.37
CA THR A 14 2.09 -9.62 -1.59
C THR A 14 2.98 -8.41 -1.29
N VAL A 15 2.77 -7.71 -0.18
CA VAL A 15 3.71 -6.66 0.30
C VAL A 15 5.03 -7.30 0.75
N LYS A 16 4.95 -8.39 1.52
CA LYS A 16 6.13 -9.08 2.06
C LYS A 16 7.02 -9.66 0.96
N SER A 17 6.44 -10.17 -0.13
CA SER A 17 7.19 -10.69 -1.27
C SER A 17 7.78 -9.59 -2.17
N GLY A 18 7.40 -8.33 -1.96
CA GLY A 18 7.77 -7.20 -2.82
C GLY A 18 6.99 -7.13 -4.13
N GLN A 19 6.01 -8.02 -4.35
CA GLN A 19 5.15 -8.01 -5.54
C GLN A 19 4.26 -6.77 -5.56
N LYS A 20 3.66 -6.42 -4.42
CA LYS A 20 2.84 -5.21 -4.29
C LYS A 20 3.73 -4.01 -4.03
N ARG A 21 3.85 -3.12 -5.02
CA ARG A 21 4.71 -1.92 -4.95
C ARG A 21 3.97 -0.65 -4.53
N ARG A 22 2.65 -0.59 -4.70
CA ARG A 22 1.80 0.54 -4.30
C ARG A 22 0.67 0.11 -3.38
N GLU A 23 0.42 0.94 -2.39
CA GLU A 23 -0.66 0.77 -1.41
C GLU A 23 -1.67 1.91 -1.56
N TYR A 24 -2.91 1.55 -1.90
CA TYR A 24 -3.99 2.51 -2.16
C TYR A 24 -4.86 2.67 -0.92
N ARG A 25 -5.04 3.90 -0.44
CA ARG A 25 -5.84 4.21 0.75
C ARG A 25 -6.54 5.56 0.59
N LEU A 26 -7.63 5.75 1.32
CA LEU A 26 -8.20 7.08 1.50
C LEU A 26 -7.17 8.01 2.15
N TYR A 27 -7.17 9.27 1.73
CA TYR A 27 -6.34 10.33 2.30
C TYR A 27 -6.96 10.88 3.60
N ASP A 28 -7.24 9.97 4.53
CA ASP A 28 -7.78 10.25 5.86
C ASP A 28 -6.74 10.94 6.76
N GLU A 29 -7.17 11.50 7.90
CA GLU A 29 -6.28 12.23 8.83
C GLU A 29 -5.06 11.41 9.27
N LYS A 30 -5.21 10.08 9.40
CA LYS A 30 -4.10 9.20 9.75
C LYS A 30 -3.06 9.15 8.62
N ARG A 31 -3.50 9.05 7.35
CA ARG A 31 -2.61 8.94 6.17
C ARG A 31 -2.03 10.30 5.76
N GLN A 32 -2.68 11.40 6.10
CA GLN A 32 -2.15 12.76 5.90
C GLN A 32 -0.84 13.03 6.67
N ASN A 33 -0.56 12.23 7.71
CA ASN A 33 0.68 12.35 8.49
C ASN A 33 1.87 11.60 7.89
N ILE A 34 1.70 10.86 6.80
CA ILE A 34 2.77 10.06 6.17
C ILE A 34 3.57 10.93 5.21
N ARG A 35 4.90 10.80 5.24
CA ARG A 35 5.81 11.52 4.33
C ARG A 35 6.80 10.57 3.66
N PRO A 36 7.31 10.90 2.45
CA PRO A 36 8.46 10.21 1.90
C PRO A 36 9.63 10.19 2.91
N GLY A 37 10.28 9.04 3.04
CA GLY A 37 11.30 8.78 4.06
C GLY A 37 10.79 8.21 5.38
N ASP A 38 9.46 8.23 5.63
CA ASP A 38 8.88 7.47 6.73
C ASP A 38 8.89 5.96 6.47
N THR A 39 8.70 5.18 7.52
CA THR A 39 8.47 3.74 7.42
C THR A 39 7.06 3.37 7.81
N ILE A 40 6.56 2.26 7.26
CA ILE A 40 5.28 1.66 7.66
C ILE A 40 5.55 0.21 8.05
N THR A 41 5.21 -0.15 9.29
CA THR A 41 5.13 -1.54 9.72
C THR A 41 3.72 -2.06 9.47
N PHE A 42 3.59 -2.95 8.49
CA PHE A 42 2.37 -3.72 8.29
C PHE A 42 2.36 -4.96 9.19
N TYR A 43 1.23 -5.23 9.83
CA TYR A 43 0.98 -6.50 10.52
C TYR A 43 -0.14 -7.26 9.81
N ASN A 44 0.01 -8.57 9.76
CA ASN A 44 -1.04 -9.45 9.28
C ASN A 44 -2.18 -9.46 10.32
N THR A 45 -3.42 -9.25 9.91
CA THR A 45 -4.56 -9.17 10.85
C THR A 45 -4.95 -10.50 11.49
N GLU A 46 -4.44 -11.61 10.97
CA GLU A 46 -4.77 -12.98 11.40
C GLU A 46 -3.55 -13.73 11.96
N SER A 47 -2.35 -13.14 11.92
CA SER A 47 -1.14 -13.76 12.46
C SER A 47 -0.20 -12.73 13.06
N ASN A 48 0.84 -13.18 13.79
CA ASN A 48 1.82 -12.28 14.40
C ASN A 48 2.93 -11.81 13.42
N LYS A 49 2.77 -12.04 12.11
CA LYS A 49 3.76 -11.64 11.11
C LYS A 49 3.75 -10.12 10.90
N ARG A 50 4.95 -9.57 10.66
CA ARG A 50 5.16 -8.14 10.38
C ARG A 50 6.14 -7.94 9.22
N VAL A 51 5.98 -6.85 8.49
CA VAL A 51 6.93 -6.37 7.48
C VAL A 51 7.01 -4.86 7.59
N THR A 52 8.22 -4.29 7.53
CA THR A 52 8.43 -2.84 7.54
C THR A 52 8.97 -2.40 6.20
N VAL A 53 8.35 -1.38 5.62
CA VAL A 53 8.69 -0.83 4.31
C VAL A 53 9.00 0.66 4.42
N LEU A 54 9.79 1.17 3.48
CA LEU A 54 10.09 2.59 3.33
C LEU A 54 9.04 3.24 2.41
N VAL A 55 8.56 4.43 2.77
CA VAL A 55 7.73 5.26 1.89
C VAL A 55 8.65 6.02 0.95
N GLU A 56 8.76 5.56 -0.29
CA GLU A 56 9.61 6.22 -1.31
C GLU A 56 8.95 7.47 -1.89
N SER A 57 7.63 7.45 -2.08
CA SER A 57 6.86 8.56 -2.66
C SER A 57 5.40 8.54 -2.18
N LEU A 58 4.71 9.67 -2.34
CA LEU A 58 3.28 9.83 -2.01
C LEU A 58 2.57 10.53 -3.17
N HIS A 59 1.45 9.97 -3.62
CA HIS A 59 0.61 10.54 -4.68
C HIS A 59 -0.80 10.75 -4.12
N ILE A 60 -1.36 11.95 -4.30
CA ILE A 60 -2.67 12.34 -3.76
C ILE A 60 -3.59 12.68 -4.93
N TYR A 61 -4.77 12.09 -4.93
CA TYR A 61 -5.76 12.22 -5.99
C TYR A 61 -7.11 12.68 -5.44
N GLY A 62 -7.93 13.29 -6.29
CA GLY A 62 -9.29 13.69 -5.95
C GLY A 62 -10.27 12.52 -5.89
N ASP A 63 -10.00 11.44 -6.62
CA ASP A 63 -10.83 10.24 -6.66
C ASP A 63 -10.02 8.99 -7.06
N PHE A 64 -10.61 7.81 -6.84
CA PHE A 64 -9.97 6.53 -7.14
C PHE A 64 -9.79 6.27 -8.64
N LYS A 65 -10.67 6.80 -9.49
CA LYS A 65 -10.60 6.54 -10.93
C LYS A 65 -9.30 7.11 -11.49
N THR A 66 -8.99 8.36 -11.18
CA THR A 66 -7.73 9.00 -11.61
C THR A 66 -6.52 8.32 -10.97
N CYS A 67 -6.63 7.92 -9.70
CA CYS A 67 -5.57 7.23 -8.99
C CYS A 67 -5.18 5.88 -9.64
N TYR A 68 -6.16 5.09 -10.06
CA TYR A 68 -5.89 3.80 -10.71
C TYR A 68 -5.40 3.96 -12.15
N GLN A 69 -5.86 4.99 -12.87
CA GLN A 69 -5.45 5.22 -14.27
C GLN A 69 -3.95 5.45 -14.43
N ASP A 70 -3.29 6.14 -13.48
CA ASP A 70 -1.86 6.44 -13.55
C ASP A 70 -0.96 5.20 -13.45
N PHE A 71 -1.47 4.10 -12.89
CA PHE A 71 -0.68 2.88 -12.62
C PHE A 71 -1.41 1.60 -13.03
N TRP A 72 -2.38 1.71 -13.94
CA TRP A 72 -3.25 0.60 -14.31
C TRP A 72 -2.45 -0.59 -14.85
N GLU A 73 -1.58 -0.30 -15.81
CA GLU A 73 -0.78 -1.31 -16.50
C GLU A 73 0.14 -2.05 -15.54
N GLU A 74 0.78 -1.33 -14.61
CA GLU A 74 1.76 -1.94 -13.71
C GLU A 74 1.15 -2.72 -12.55
N ASP A 75 -0.02 -2.33 -12.04
CA ASP A 75 -0.62 -2.93 -10.84
C ASP A 75 -1.79 -3.89 -11.14
N PHE A 76 -2.43 -3.74 -12.30
CA PHE A 76 -3.70 -4.41 -12.60
C PHE A 76 -3.78 -5.13 -13.95
N ALA A 77 -2.98 -4.79 -14.98
CA ALA A 77 -3.15 -5.38 -16.32
C ALA A 77 -3.01 -6.92 -16.37
N ASP A 78 -2.18 -7.52 -15.52
CA ASP A 78 -2.02 -8.98 -15.46
C ASP A 78 -3.20 -9.71 -14.77
N ARG A 79 -4.14 -8.97 -14.17
CA ARG A 79 -5.28 -9.55 -13.42
C ARG A 79 -6.47 -9.91 -14.29
N ASP A 80 -6.47 -9.51 -15.56
CA ASP A 80 -7.54 -9.82 -16.54
C ASP A 80 -7.39 -11.21 -17.20
N GLN A 81 -6.49 -12.07 -16.71
CA GLN A 81 -6.30 -13.45 -17.21
C GLN A 81 -6.96 -14.54 -16.32
N LEU A 82 -7.88 -14.18 -15.43
CA LEU A 82 -8.66 -15.13 -14.61
C LEU A 82 -10.14 -15.17 -15.00
#